data_AF-A0A933VFV4-F1
#
_entry.id   AF-A0A933VFV4-F1
#
_cell.length_a   1.000
_cell.length_b   1.000
_cell.length_c   1.000
_cell.angle_alpha   90.00
_cell.angle_beta   90.00
_cell.angle_gamma   90.00
#
_symmetry.space_group_name_H-M   'P 1'
#
loop_
_entity.id
_entity.type
_entity.pdbx_description
1 polymer ?
#
loop_
_entity_poly.entity_id
_entity_poly.type
_entity_poly.pdbx_seq_one_letter_code
_entity_poly.pdbx_strand_id
1 'polypeptide(L)'
;MNAIGEYLNLGLGALFLQEETYARMRDDSRRVVKGLIFILLVGVIVALLAVVGKLLEWSTTPDLSNIRNIVLEEMRNTTWFREMARSPQAMQQFQQGYDLWWQFFGGLFGVNMLGAIANVITNPIVLILRWLVYGVVVFVFARMLGGKGTLSQTLGCTAIAFAPEALGAAQFLPFVQLAGIGIWGLICTYVGVKVSNQMMPWRAFWATLLPFIVVGVITILFGCIGGFALSALGGGR
;
A
#
# COMPACT_ATOMS: atom_id res chain seq x y z
N MET A 1 -13.59 30.23 2.00
CA MET A 1 -12.53 29.33 1.49
C MET A 1 -13.17 28.01 1.13
N ASN A 2 -12.93 27.50 -0.09
CA ASN A 2 -13.50 26.23 -0.55
C ASN A 2 -12.89 25.06 0.26
N ALA A 3 -13.71 24.05 0.60
CA ALA A 3 -13.31 22.91 1.43
C ALA A 3 -12.03 22.21 0.92
N ILE A 4 -11.84 22.13 -0.40
CA ILE A 4 -10.65 21.54 -1.04
C ILE A 4 -9.36 22.28 -0.63
N GLY A 5 -9.39 23.62 -0.60
CA GLY A 5 -8.22 24.42 -0.22
C GLY A 5 -7.80 24.25 1.23
N GLU A 6 -8.76 23.96 2.13
CA GLU A 6 -8.46 23.63 3.53
C GLU A 6 -7.68 22.33 3.63
N TYR A 7 -8.14 21.25 2.98
CA TYR A 7 -7.46 19.95 3.02
C TYR A 7 -6.10 19.96 2.33
N LEU A 8 -5.94 20.74 1.25
CA LEU A 8 -4.64 20.94 0.61
C LEU A 8 -3.65 21.64 1.54
N ASN A 9 -4.08 22.71 2.22
CA ASN A 9 -3.23 23.41 3.19
C ASN A 9 -2.88 22.52 4.39
N LEU A 10 -3.82 21.70 4.87
CA LEU A 10 -3.54 20.70 5.90
C LEU A 10 -2.51 19.67 5.43
N GLY A 11 -2.65 19.16 4.20
CA GLY A 11 -1.72 18.20 3.63
C GLY A 11 -0.32 18.79 3.43
N LEU A 12 -0.21 19.97 2.83
CA LEU A 12 1.07 20.67 2.62
C LEU A 12 1.71 21.06 3.96
N GLY A 13 0.93 21.61 4.89
CA GLY A 13 1.43 21.97 6.21
C GLY A 13 1.97 20.76 6.98
N ALA A 14 1.26 19.63 6.90
CA ALA A 14 1.73 18.37 7.48
C ALA A 14 3.00 17.84 6.78
N LEU A 15 3.03 17.90 5.45
CA LEU A 15 4.16 17.46 4.62
C LEU A 15 5.43 18.26 4.90
N PHE A 16 5.30 19.57 5.14
CA PHE A 16 6.41 20.45 5.52
C PHE A 16 6.63 20.51 7.04
N LEU A 17 6.05 19.58 7.80
CA LEU A 17 6.24 19.43 9.25
C LEU A 17 5.89 20.69 10.06
N GLN A 18 4.96 21.52 9.57
CA GLN A 18 4.54 22.74 10.24
C GLN A 18 3.77 22.39 11.51
N GLU A 19 4.39 22.61 12.68
CA GLU A 19 3.80 22.27 13.98
C GLU A 19 2.46 22.96 14.21
N GLU A 20 2.28 24.18 13.68
CA GLU A 20 1.02 24.90 13.71
C GLU A 20 -0.13 24.12 13.06
N THR A 21 0.13 23.41 11.97
CA THR A 21 -0.89 22.60 11.28
C THR A 21 -1.37 21.47 12.18
N TYR A 22 -0.43 20.80 12.87
CA TYR A 22 -0.75 19.77 13.85
C TYR A 22 -1.44 20.34 15.09
N ALA A 23 -1.05 21.54 15.55
CA ALA A 23 -1.69 22.20 16.68
C ALA A 23 -3.14 22.61 16.35
N ARG A 24 -3.38 23.18 15.17
CA ARG A 24 -4.73 23.50 14.67
C ARG A 24 -5.59 22.24 14.59
N MET A 25 -5.04 21.14 14.06
CA MET A 25 -5.73 19.86 13.99
C MET A 25 -6.04 19.26 15.37
N ARG A 26 -5.10 19.39 16.32
CA ARG A 26 -5.28 18.98 17.71
C ARG A 26 -6.41 19.75 18.39
N ASP A 27 -6.52 21.05 18.12
CA ASP A 27 -7.43 21.95 18.84
C ASP A 27 -8.83 21.99 18.20
N ASP A 28 -8.99 21.49 16.96
CA ASP A 28 -10.27 21.42 16.24
C ASP A 28 -11.27 20.45 16.90
N SER A 29 -12.54 20.83 17.04
CA SER A 29 -13.59 19.98 17.65
C SER A 29 -13.96 18.76 16.80
N ARG A 30 -13.79 18.84 15.47
CA ARG A 30 -14.10 17.79 14.50
C ARG A 30 -12.83 17.08 13.99
N ARG A 31 -11.72 17.16 14.73
CA ARG A 31 -10.41 16.59 14.37
C ARG A 31 -10.45 15.16 13.82
N VAL A 32 -11.22 14.26 14.44
CA VAL A 32 -11.31 12.85 13.99
C VAL A 32 -12.01 12.77 12.64
N VAL A 33 -13.10 13.51 12.46
CA VAL A 33 -13.86 13.57 11.21
C VAL A 33 -13.02 14.21 10.10
N LYS A 34 -12.34 15.33 10.39
CA LYS A 34 -11.42 15.96 9.45
C LYS A 34 -10.29 15.01 9.04
N GLY A 35 -9.76 14.24 9.99
CA GLY A 35 -8.71 13.26 9.75
C GLY A 35 -9.20 12.11 8.87
N LEU A 36 -10.39 11.60 9.15
CA LEU A 36 -11.04 10.56 8.35
C LEU A 36 -11.26 11.03 6.90
N ILE A 37 -11.82 12.24 6.71
CA ILE A 37 -12.03 12.82 5.38
C ILE A 37 -10.69 13.01 4.67
N PHE A 38 -9.66 13.48 5.37
CA PHE A 38 -8.33 13.65 4.79
C PHE A 38 -7.76 12.31 4.28
N ILE A 39 -7.79 11.26 5.09
CA ILE A 39 -7.31 9.93 4.69
C ILE A 39 -8.15 9.37 3.53
N LEU A 40 -9.47 9.56 3.57
CA LEU A 40 -10.35 9.13 2.48
C LEU A 40 -9.98 9.83 1.17
N LEU A 41 -9.75 11.14 1.20
CA LEU A 41 -9.30 11.90 0.02
C LEU A 41 -7.96 11.38 -0.50
N VAL A 42 -6.96 11.21 0.38
CA VAL A 42 -5.65 10.67 -0.01
C VAL A 42 -5.80 9.28 -0.63
N GLY A 43 -6.54 8.37 0.02
CA GLY A 43 -6.73 7.01 -0.44
C GLY A 43 -7.45 6.91 -1.79
N VAL A 44 -8.49 7.73 -2.00
CA VAL A 44 -9.21 7.79 -3.28
C VAL A 44 -8.32 8.36 -4.38
N ILE A 45 -7.60 9.46 -4.11
CA ILE A 45 -6.69 10.07 -5.11
C ILE A 45 -5.62 9.09 -5.54
N VAL A 46 -4.94 8.44 -4.59
CA VAL A 46 -3.90 7.45 -4.87
C VAL A 46 -4.45 6.27 -5.68
N ALA A 47 -5.62 5.76 -5.32
CA ALA A 47 -6.20 4.62 -6.00
C ALA A 47 -6.71 4.96 -7.41
N LEU A 48 -7.30 6.14 -7.61
CA LEU A 48 -7.70 6.61 -8.95
C LEU A 48 -6.48 6.77 -9.87
N LEU A 49 -5.38 7.33 -9.35
CA LEU A 49 -4.15 7.46 -10.13
C LEU A 49 -3.51 6.11 -10.43
N ALA A 50 -3.62 5.14 -9.54
CA ALA A 50 -3.20 3.77 -9.81
C ALA A 50 -4.00 3.14 -10.96
N VAL A 51 -5.31 3.39 -11.05
CA VAL A 51 -6.13 2.96 -12.20
C VAL A 51 -5.69 3.64 -13.48
N VAL A 52 -5.40 4.95 -13.46
CA VAL A 52 -4.88 5.66 -14.63
C VAL A 52 -3.54 5.09 -15.08
N GLY A 53 -2.62 4.82 -14.14
CA GLY A 53 -1.34 4.16 -14.45
C GLY A 53 -1.53 2.79 -15.10
N LYS A 54 -2.46 1.98 -14.57
CA LYS A 54 -2.80 0.66 -15.14
C LYS A 54 -3.48 0.76 -16.51
N LEU A 55 -4.31 1.77 -16.74
CA LEU A 55 -4.90 2.04 -18.05
C LEU A 55 -3.86 2.45 -19.10
N LEU A 56 -2.90 3.30 -18.71
CA LEU A 56 -1.78 3.68 -19.58
C LEU A 56 -0.93 2.46 -19.92
N GLU A 57 -0.55 1.66 -18.91
CA GLU A 57 0.16 0.39 -19.07
C GLU A 57 -0.59 -0.54 -20.03
N TRP A 58 -1.90 -0.71 -19.82
CA TRP A 58 -2.76 -1.51 -20.70
C TRP A 58 -2.78 -1.00 -22.14
N SER A 59 -2.87 0.32 -22.36
CA SER A 59 -2.83 0.90 -23.71
C SER A 59 -1.49 0.72 -24.42
N THR A 60 -0.41 0.57 -23.65
CA THR A 60 0.96 0.39 -24.18
C THR A 60 1.39 -1.07 -24.26
N THR A 61 0.61 -2.00 -23.70
CA THR A 61 0.94 -3.44 -23.70
C THR A 61 0.32 -4.12 -24.93
N PRO A 62 1.09 -4.90 -25.71
CA PRO A 62 0.53 -5.66 -26.82
C PRO A 62 -0.51 -6.66 -26.33
N ASP A 63 -1.58 -6.85 -27.12
CA ASP A 63 -2.68 -7.77 -26.81
C ASP A 63 -2.15 -9.15 -26.40
N LEU A 64 -2.76 -9.74 -25.38
CA LEU A 64 -2.43 -11.07 -24.86
C LEU A 64 -2.56 -12.13 -25.96
N SER A 65 -3.47 -11.92 -26.92
CA SER A 65 -3.56 -12.76 -28.12
C SER A 65 -2.33 -12.64 -29.03
N ASN A 66 -1.75 -11.44 -29.16
CA ASN A 66 -0.53 -11.24 -29.93
C ASN A 66 0.67 -11.89 -29.25
N ILE A 67 0.77 -11.79 -27.92
CA ILE A 67 1.82 -12.48 -27.14
C ILE A 67 1.68 -14.01 -27.30
N ARG A 68 0.46 -14.55 -27.15
CA ARG A 68 0.18 -15.98 -27.40
C ARG A 68 0.60 -16.39 -28.81
N ASN A 69 0.24 -15.61 -29.83
CA ASN A 69 0.57 -15.94 -31.22
C ASN A 69 2.09 -15.90 -31.47
N ILE A 70 2.80 -14.89 -30.96
CA ILE A 70 4.26 -14.78 -31.07
C ILE A 70 4.94 -15.96 -30.39
N VAL A 71 4.52 -16.33 -29.17
CA VAL A 71 5.09 -17.49 -28.46
C VAL A 71 4.83 -18.78 -29.23
N LEU A 72 3.61 -18.97 -29.77
CA LEU A 72 3.28 -20.14 -30.58
C LEU A 72 4.10 -20.21 -31.87
N GLU A 73 4.33 -19.06 -32.52
CA GLU A 73 5.13 -18.93 -33.73
C GLU A 73 6.61 -19.26 -33.45
N GLU A 74 7.18 -18.73 -32.38
CA GLU A 74 8.54 -19.07 -31.97
C GLU A 74 8.67 -20.55 -31.58
N MET A 75 7.67 -21.12 -30.90
CA MET A 75 7.65 -22.55 -30.59
C MET A 75 7.62 -23.40 -31.87
N ARG A 76 6.89 -22.99 -32.91
CA ARG A 76 6.84 -23.69 -34.20
C ARG A 76 8.18 -23.76 -34.92
N ASN A 77 9.08 -22.80 -34.66
CA ASN A 77 10.40 -22.76 -35.27
C ASN A 77 11.38 -23.78 -34.65
N THR A 78 11.06 -24.32 -33.47
CA THR A 78 11.90 -25.29 -32.77
C THR A 78 11.89 -26.68 -33.42
N THR A 79 12.96 -27.45 -33.22
CA THR A 79 13.11 -28.80 -33.79
C THR A 79 12.12 -29.80 -33.18
N TRP A 80 11.92 -29.74 -31.86
CA TRP A 80 11.02 -30.64 -31.14
C TRP A 80 9.55 -30.46 -31.55
N PHE A 81 9.13 -29.22 -31.82
CA PHE A 81 7.76 -28.93 -32.24
C PHE A 81 7.49 -29.49 -33.64
N ARG A 82 8.46 -29.34 -34.57
CA ARG A 82 8.36 -29.89 -35.92
C ARG A 82 8.30 -31.41 -35.95
N GLU A 83 9.00 -32.09 -35.04
CA GLU A 83 8.94 -33.55 -34.89
C GLU A 83 7.59 -34.01 -34.33
N MET A 84 7.11 -33.34 -33.27
CA MET A 84 5.80 -33.61 -32.66
C MET A 84 4.64 -33.39 -33.64
N ALA A 85 4.73 -32.32 -34.45
CA ALA A 85 3.73 -31.93 -35.45
C ALA A 85 3.51 -32.94 -36.58
N ARG A 86 4.40 -33.93 -36.75
CA ARG A 86 4.23 -35.03 -37.71
C ARG A 86 3.08 -35.96 -37.34
N SER A 87 2.66 -35.96 -36.07
CA SER A 87 1.54 -36.76 -35.59
C SER A 87 0.29 -35.89 -35.34
N PRO A 88 -0.84 -36.16 -36.02
CA PRO A 88 -2.06 -35.37 -35.86
C PRO A 88 -2.61 -35.39 -34.43
N GLN A 89 -2.47 -36.52 -33.73
CA GLN A 89 -2.94 -36.67 -32.34
C GLN A 89 -2.11 -35.84 -31.36
N ALA A 90 -0.78 -35.77 -31.48
CA ALA A 90 0.03 -34.96 -30.59
C ALA A 90 -0.21 -33.46 -30.80
N MET A 91 -0.49 -33.04 -32.04
CA MET A 91 -0.85 -31.65 -32.33
C MET A 91 -2.16 -31.23 -31.63
N GLN A 92 -3.18 -32.09 -31.62
CA GLN A 92 -4.43 -31.82 -30.88
C GLN A 92 -4.20 -31.75 -29.37
N GLN A 93 -3.42 -32.67 -28.79
CA GLN A 93 -3.08 -32.65 -27.37
C GLN A 93 -2.29 -31.40 -26.98
N PHE A 94 -1.34 -30.99 -27.83
CA PHE A 94 -0.58 -29.78 -27.62
C PHE A 94 -1.47 -28.54 -27.64
N GLN A 95 -2.35 -28.39 -28.65
CA GLN A 95 -3.26 -27.24 -28.74
C GLN A 95 -4.16 -27.12 -27.51
N GLN A 96 -4.73 -28.23 -27.05
CA GLN A 96 -5.55 -28.25 -25.83
C GLN A 96 -4.73 -27.86 -24.60
N GLY A 97 -3.51 -28.40 -24.45
CA GLY A 97 -2.62 -28.08 -23.34
C GLY A 97 -2.15 -26.62 -23.35
N TYR A 98 -1.85 -26.09 -24.54
CA TYR A 98 -1.44 -24.70 -24.75
C TYR A 98 -2.57 -23.73 -24.41
N ASP A 99 -3.79 -24.05 -24.81
CA ASP A 99 -4.97 -23.23 -24.55
C ASP A 99 -5.32 -23.23 -23.06
N LEU A 100 -5.27 -24.39 -22.41
CA LEU A 100 -5.43 -24.51 -20.96
C LEU A 100 -4.32 -23.75 -20.20
N TRP A 101 -3.08 -23.84 -20.67
CA TRP A 101 -1.96 -23.12 -20.06
C TRP A 101 -2.18 -21.61 -20.11
N TRP A 102 -2.56 -21.05 -21.27
CA TRP A 102 -2.89 -19.63 -21.39
C TRP A 102 -4.16 -19.23 -20.64
N GLN A 103 -5.13 -20.13 -20.48
CA GLN A 103 -6.32 -19.87 -19.67
C GLN A 103 -5.96 -19.73 -18.17
N PHE A 104 -5.06 -20.57 -17.66
CA PHE A 104 -4.65 -20.55 -16.25
C PHE A 104 -3.58 -19.50 -15.94
N PHE A 105 -2.58 -19.35 -16.81
CA PHE A 105 -1.41 -18.51 -16.58
C PHE A 105 -1.40 -17.22 -17.39
N GLY A 106 -2.28 -17.06 -18.39
CA GLY A 106 -2.36 -15.84 -19.21
C GLY A 106 -2.65 -14.59 -18.39
N GLY A 107 -3.38 -14.71 -17.28
CA GLY A 107 -3.61 -13.62 -16.34
C GLY A 107 -2.34 -13.08 -15.67
N LEU A 108 -1.24 -13.84 -15.64
CA LEU A 108 0.07 -13.35 -15.15
C LEU A 108 0.75 -12.40 -16.14
N PHE A 109 0.39 -12.50 -17.43
CA PHE A 109 0.95 -11.70 -18.51
C PHE A 109 0.02 -10.55 -18.93
N GLY A 110 -1.18 -10.48 -18.35
CA GLY A 110 -2.17 -9.44 -18.61
C GLY A 110 -2.20 -8.36 -17.53
N VAL A 111 -2.71 -7.18 -17.90
CA VAL A 111 -2.94 -6.10 -16.93
C VAL A 111 -4.15 -6.46 -16.05
N ASN A 112 -3.95 -6.57 -14.74
CA ASN A 112 -5.02 -6.85 -13.77
C ASN A 112 -5.89 -5.60 -13.50
N MET A 113 -6.71 -5.24 -14.49
CA MET A 113 -7.60 -4.08 -14.41
C MET A 113 -8.68 -4.23 -13.34
N LEU A 114 -9.23 -5.44 -13.16
CA LEU A 114 -10.21 -5.72 -12.11
C LEU A 114 -9.61 -5.50 -10.72
N GLY A 115 -8.37 -5.93 -10.50
CA GLY A 115 -7.63 -5.67 -9.27
C GLY A 115 -7.42 -4.17 -9.04
N ALA A 116 -7.11 -3.40 -10.09
CA ALA A 116 -6.96 -1.95 -10.00
C ALA A 116 -8.28 -1.24 -9.63
N ILE A 117 -9.40 -1.66 -10.22
CA ILE A 117 -10.74 -1.12 -9.89
C ILE A 117 -11.12 -1.50 -8.46
N ALA A 118 -10.90 -2.75 -8.05
CA ALA A 118 -11.14 -3.20 -6.68
C ALA A 118 -10.32 -2.36 -5.68
N ASN A 119 -9.08 -2.00 -6.05
CA ASN A 119 -8.19 -1.15 -5.25
C ASN A 119 -8.79 0.24 -4.97
N VAL A 120 -9.62 0.79 -5.87
CA VAL A 120 -10.31 2.08 -5.63
C VAL A 120 -11.19 2.05 -4.39
N ILE A 121 -11.81 0.90 -4.13
CA ILE A 121 -12.69 0.71 -2.97
C ILE A 121 -11.89 0.22 -1.77
N THR A 122 -10.97 -0.73 -1.96
CA THR A 122 -10.26 -1.37 -0.85
C THR A 122 -9.17 -0.48 -0.27
N ASN A 123 -8.44 0.31 -1.07
CA ASN A 123 -7.37 1.18 -0.59
C ASN A 123 -7.80 2.15 0.52
N PRO A 124 -8.84 2.99 0.34
CA PRO A 124 -9.24 3.92 1.39
C PRO A 124 -9.67 3.19 2.66
N ILE A 125 -10.34 2.04 2.55
CA ILE A 125 -10.75 1.23 3.70
C ILE A 125 -9.53 0.71 4.46
N VAL A 126 -8.56 0.14 3.74
CA VAL A 126 -7.31 -0.36 4.33
C VAL A 126 -6.52 0.78 4.99
N LEU A 127 -6.43 1.95 4.36
CA LEU A 127 -5.77 3.12 4.94
C LEU A 127 -6.43 3.60 6.21
N ILE A 128 -7.77 3.67 6.25
CA ILE A 128 -8.53 4.05 7.44
C ILE A 128 -8.32 3.02 8.56
N LEU A 129 -8.40 1.73 8.27
CA LEU A 129 -8.16 0.67 9.25
C LEU A 129 -6.73 0.74 9.79
N ARG A 130 -5.73 0.88 8.90
CA ARG A 130 -4.33 1.04 9.26
C ARG A 130 -4.12 2.25 10.17
N TRP A 131 -4.71 3.39 9.81
CA TRP A 131 -4.65 4.61 10.61
C TRP A 131 -5.29 4.45 11.98
N LEU A 132 -6.48 3.84 12.06
CA LEU A 132 -7.18 3.62 13.33
C LEU A 132 -6.37 2.72 14.26
N VAL A 133 -5.93 1.56 13.76
CA VAL A 133 -5.12 0.61 14.53
C VAL A 133 -3.83 1.28 14.99
N TYR A 134 -3.09 1.87 14.05
CA TYR A 134 -1.81 2.48 14.36
C TYR A 134 -1.96 3.68 15.32
N GLY A 135 -2.94 4.56 15.10
CA GLY A 135 -3.19 5.73 15.93
C GLY A 135 -3.61 5.37 17.36
N VAL A 136 -4.39 4.31 17.54
CA VAL A 136 -4.73 3.77 18.87
C VAL A 136 -3.47 3.22 19.56
N VAL A 137 -2.68 2.40 18.88
CA VAL A 137 -1.47 1.79 19.44
C VAL A 137 -0.45 2.87 19.83
N VAL A 138 -0.21 3.84 18.95
CA VAL A 138 0.64 5.00 19.24
C VAL A 138 0.12 5.81 20.42
N PHE A 139 -1.19 6.03 20.52
CA PHE A 139 -1.78 6.71 21.67
C PHE A 139 -1.51 5.97 22.98
N VAL A 140 -1.62 4.63 22.99
CA VAL A 140 -1.30 3.82 24.18
C VAL A 140 0.15 4.01 24.59
N PHE A 141 1.10 3.89 23.64
CA PHE A 141 2.52 4.12 23.96
C PHE A 141 2.82 5.56 24.38
N ALA A 142 2.21 6.55 23.72
CA ALA A 142 2.32 7.94 24.12
C ALA A 142 1.82 8.14 25.56
N ARG A 143 0.70 7.51 25.94
CA ARG A 143 0.14 7.59 27.29
C ARG A 143 1.04 6.92 28.33
N MET A 144 1.59 5.74 28.02
CA MET A 144 2.56 5.03 28.87
C MET A 144 3.83 5.86 29.07
N LEU A 145 4.28 6.52 28.01
CA LEU A 145 5.38 7.48 28.03
C LEU A 145 4.93 8.86 28.52
N GLY A 146 3.87 8.98 29.32
CA GLY A 146 3.49 10.21 30.03
C GLY A 146 2.95 11.36 29.17
N GLY A 147 2.42 11.06 27.99
CA GLY A 147 1.68 12.01 27.16
C GLY A 147 0.40 12.52 27.81
N LYS A 148 0.05 13.77 27.50
CA LYS A 148 -1.12 14.48 28.04
C LYS A 148 -2.27 14.62 27.03
N GLY A 149 -2.08 14.11 25.81
CA GLY A 149 -3.07 14.18 24.74
C GLY A 149 -4.24 13.25 24.98
N THR A 150 -5.34 13.51 24.27
CA THR A 150 -6.47 12.60 24.17
C THR A 150 -6.36 11.72 22.92
N LEU A 151 -7.04 10.58 22.90
CA LEU A 151 -7.08 9.70 21.73
C LEU A 151 -7.56 10.46 20.48
N SER A 152 -8.58 11.30 20.63
CA SER A 152 -9.10 12.12 19.52
C SER A 152 -8.04 13.06 18.93
N GLN A 153 -7.20 13.65 19.77
CA GLN A 153 -6.11 14.54 19.38
C GLN A 153 -5.01 13.77 18.65
N THR A 154 -4.63 12.60 19.17
CA THR A 154 -3.64 11.75 18.50
C THR A 154 -4.16 11.28 17.15
N LEU A 155 -5.40 10.76 17.07
CA LEU A 155 -6.00 10.32 15.81
C LEU A 155 -6.08 11.45 14.77
N GLY A 156 -6.51 12.65 15.17
CA GLY A 156 -6.56 13.80 14.28
C GLY A 156 -5.18 14.17 13.72
N CYS A 157 -4.16 14.26 14.59
CA CYS A 157 -2.80 14.61 14.18
C CYS A 157 -2.10 13.51 13.39
N THR A 158 -2.33 12.23 13.69
CA THR A 158 -1.75 11.13 12.92
C THR A 158 -2.46 10.95 11.58
N ALA A 159 -3.69 11.41 11.40
CA ALA A 159 -4.37 11.34 10.11
C ALA A 159 -3.70 12.22 9.06
N ILE A 160 -3.38 13.47 9.41
CA ILE A 160 -2.67 14.38 8.50
C ILE A 160 -1.22 13.95 8.25
N ALA A 161 -0.65 13.09 9.10
CA ALA A 161 0.66 12.48 8.87
C ALA A 161 0.68 11.48 7.69
N PHE A 162 -0.48 11.12 7.14
CA PHE A 162 -0.59 10.38 5.87
C PHE A 162 -0.43 11.28 4.64
N ALA A 163 -0.22 12.59 4.79
CA ALA A 163 0.03 13.51 3.68
C ALA A 163 1.14 13.02 2.70
N PRO A 164 2.26 12.41 3.16
CA PRO A 164 3.28 11.89 2.25
C PRO A 164 2.78 10.79 1.31
N GLU A 165 1.77 10.02 1.70
CA GLU A 165 1.16 8.99 0.85
C GLU A 165 0.50 9.60 -0.39
N ALA A 166 0.03 10.86 -0.29
CA ALA A 166 -0.46 11.60 -1.44
C ALA A 166 0.64 11.89 -2.47
N LEU A 167 1.93 11.91 -2.08
CA LEU A 167 3.02 12.00 -3.05
C LEU A 167 3.17 10.71 -3.84
N GLY A 168 2.82 9.56 -3.25
CA GLY A 168 2.79 8.26 -3.92
C GLY A 168 1.95 8.26 -5.19
N ALA A 169 0.96 9.16 -5.29
CA ALA A 169 0.29 9.54 -6.52
C ALA A 169 1.25 9.67 -7.71
N ALA A 170 2.35 10.41 -7.56
CA ALA A 170 3.27 10.74 -8.65
C ALA A 170 3.95 9.51 -9.29
N GLN A 171 3.86 8.33 -8.67
CA GLN A 171 4.29 7.07 -9.28
C GLN A 171 3.45 6.68 -10.52
N PHE A 172 2.32 7.37 -10.79
CA PHE A 172 1.61 7.21 -12.06
C PHE A 172 2.46 7.63 -13.26
N LEU A 173 3.44 8.51 -13.06
CA LEU A 173 4.35 8.95 -14.11
C LEU A 173 5.43 7.89 -14.33
N PRO A 174 5.67 7.48 -15.58
CA PRO A 174 6.78 6.57 -15.87
C PRO A 174 8.10 7.22 -15.43
N PHE A 175 9.01 6.40 -14.89
CA PHE A 175 10.34 6.80 -14.39
C PHE A 175 10.37 7.62 -13.08
N VAL A 176 9.23 7.92 -12.46
CA VAL A 176 9.20 8.57 -11.13
C VAL A 176 9.26 7.51 -10.04
N GLN A 177 10.41 7.41 -9.36
CA GLN A 177 10.60 6.55 -8.20
C GLN A 177 10.69 7.42 -6.94
N LEU A 178 9.66 7.35 -6.11
CA LEU A 178 9.66 8.02 -4.81
C LEU A 178 10.17 7.05 -3.73
N ALA A 179 11.42 7.23 -3.35
CA ALA A 179 11.98 6.57 -2.17
C ALA A 179 11.60 7.35 -0.89
N GLY A 180 11.44 6.64 0.22
CA GLY A 180 11.36 7.26 1.54
C GLY A 180 9.98 7.81 1.96
N ILE A 181 8.90 7.59 1.19
CA ILE A 181 7.53 7.99 1.59
C ILE A 181 7.18 7.45 2.98
N GLY A 182 7.50 6.18 3.26
CA GLY A 182 7.26 5.58 4.58
C GLY A 182 8.05 6.24 5.71
N ILE A 183 9.32 6.59 5.47
CA ILE A 183 10.16 7.30 6.45
C ILE A 183 9.60 8.72 6.67
N TRP A 184 9.19 9.40 5.60
CA TRP A 184 8.59 10.73 5.71
C TRP A 184 7.25 10.70 6.46
N GLY A 185 6.42 9.68 6.22
CA GLY A 185 5.20 9.42 6.98
C GLY A 185 5.45 9.17 8.47
N LEU A 186 6.55 8.47 8.80
CA LEU A 186 6.99 8.30 10.18
C LEU A 186 7.41 9.61 10.84
N ILE A 187 8.16 10.46 10.13
CA ILE A 187 8.58 11.78 10.62
C ILE A 187 7.35 12.69 10.84
N CYS A 188 6.41 12.71 9.89
CA CYS A 188 5.15 13.44 10.03
C CYS A 188 4.36 12.94 11.25
N THR A 189 4.31 11.62 11.44
CA THR A 189 3.64 11.01 12.59
C THR A 189 4.31 11.42 13.89
N TYR A 190 5.64 11.40 13.94
CA TYR A 190 6.41 11.84 15.11
C TYR A 190 6.04 13.28 15.51
N VAL A 191 5.97 14.20 14.55
CA VAL A 191 5.54 15.58 14.82
C VAL A 191 4.09 15.62 15.32
N GLY A 192 3.19 14.87 14.67
CA GLY A 192 1.80 14.78 15.10
C GLY A 192 1.62 14.24 16.52
N VAL A 193 2.40 13.22 16.90
CA VAL A 193 2.40 12.66 18.26
C VAL A 193 2.97 13.64 19.27
N LYS A 194 4.10 14.29 18.95
CA LYS A 194 4.73 15.30 19.80
C LYS A 194 3.74 16.43 20.13
N VAL A 195 3.08 16.98 19.11
CA VAL A 195 2.17 18.12 19.24
C VAL A 195 0.86 17.72 19.92
N SER A 196 0.28 16.56 19.54
CA SER A 196 -0.98 16.09 20.11
C SER A 196 -0.87 15.72 21.59
N ASN A 197 0.25 15.12 21.99
CA ASN A 197 0.46 14.66 23.37
C ASN A 197 1.25 15.62 24.25
N GLN A 198 1.73 16.75 23.70
CA GLN A 198 2.53 17.76 24.41
C GLN A 198 3.77 17.14 25.10
N MET A 199 4.47 16.29 24.37
CA MET A 199 5.57 15.49 24.91
C MET A 199 6.94 16.05 24.53
N MET A 200 7.95 15.75 25.35
CA MET A 200 9.34 15.98 24.98
C MET A 200 9.71 15.19 23.71
N PRO A 201 10.56 15.75 22.83
CA PRO A 201 10.97 15.13 21.56
C PRO A 201 11.37 13.66 21.68
N TRP A 202 12.25 13.31 22.64
CA TRP A 202 12.73 11.93 22.78
C TRP A 202 11.60 10.93 23.11
N ARG A 203 10.61 11.33 23.93
CA ARG A 203 9.49 10.45 24.30
C ARG A 203 8.53 10.26 23.13
N ALA A 204 8.31 11.32 22.35
CA ALA A 204 7.49 11.25 21.14
C ALA A 204 8.13 10.31 20.10
N PHE A 205 9.46 10.36 19.94
CA PHE A 205 10.19 9.46 19.06
C PHE A 205 9.93 7.98 19.39
N TRP A 206 10.06 7.59 20.67
CA TRP A 206 9.78 6.21 21.06
C TRP A 206 8.30 5.85 20.97
N ALA A 207 7.39 6.77 21.29
CA ALA A 207 5.95 6.52 21.11
C ALA A 207 5.60 6.21 19.64
N THR A 208 6.30 6.83 18.68
CA THR A 208 6.11 6.59 17.25
C THR A 208 6.75 5.27 16.78
N LEU A 209 7.91 4.89 17.31
CA LEU A 209 8.65 3.69 16.89
C LEU A 209 8.22 2.39 17.56
N LEU A 210 7.82 2.43 18.84
CA LEU A 210 7.44 1.26 19.62
C LEU A 210 6.37 0.36 18.94
N PRO A 211 5.32 0.90 18.29
CA PRO A 211 4.39 0.06 17.54
C PRO A 211 5.07 -0.85 16.52
N PHE A 212 6.07 -0.35 15.79
CA PHE A 212 6.80 -1.13 14.78
C PHE A 212 7.74 -2.15 15.41
N ILE A 213 8.42 -1.78 16.50
CA ILE A 213 9.29 -2.70 17.24
C ILE A 213 8.46 -3.88 17.77
N VAL A 214 7.30 -3.60 18.36
CA VAL A 214 6.41 -4.65 18.90
C VAL A 214 5.86 -5.54 17.80
N VAL A 215 5.36 -4.97 16.70
CA VAL A 215 4.91 -5.76 15.55
C VAL A 215 6.05 -6.60 14.97
N GLY A 216 7.26 -6.05 14.87
CA GLY A 216 8.44 -6.76 14.40
C GLY A 216 8.80 -7.95 15.31
N VAL A 217 8.85 -7.74 16.62
CA VAL A 217 9.12 -8.81 17.61
C VAL A 217 8.05 -9.89 17.55
N ILE A 218 6.76 -9.50 17.53
CA ILE A 218 5.63 -10.45 17.40
C ILE A 218 5.78 -11.28 16.13
N THR A 219 6.04 -10.63 14.99
CA THR A 219 6.18 -11.31 13.70
C THR A 219 7.35 -12.29 13.70
N ILE A 220 8.49 -11.93 14.29
CA ILE A 220 9.65 -12.82 14.43
C ILE A 220 9.30 -14.02 15.31
N LEU A 221 8.67 -13.80 16.47
CA LEU A 221 8.31 -14.89 17.39
C LEU A 221 7.34 -15.89 16.75
N PHE A 222 6.26 -15.40 16.11
CA PHE A 222 5.30 -16.25 15.41
C PHE A 222 5.91 -16.89 14.16
N GLY A 223 6.78 -16.20 13.44
CA GLY A 223 7.51 -16.74 12.30
C GLY A 223 8.43 -17.89 12.69
N CYS A 224 9.17 -17.77 13.80
CA CYS A 224 10.02 -18.83 14.33
C CYS A 224 9.20 -20.04 14.80
N ILE A 225 8.06 -19.83 15.46
CA ILE A 225 7.18 -20.92 15.91
C ILE A 225 6.52 -21.61 14.70
N GLY A 226 6.03 -20.85 13.72
CA GLY A 226 5.44 -21.39 12.50
C GLY A 226 6.45 -22.14 11.62
N GLY A 227 7.67 -21.61 11.49
CA GLY A 227 8.77 -22.28 10.80
C GLY A 227 9.19 -23.58 11.48
N PHE A 228 9.27 -23.58 12.81
CA PHE A 228 9.55 -24.78 13.59
C PHE A 228 8.44 -25.83 13.44
N ALA A 229 7.17 -25.43 13.54
CA ALA A 229 6.02 -26.34 13.36
C ALA A 229 5.97 -26.95 11.95
N LEU A 230 6.26 -26.17 10.91
CA LEU A 230 6.32 -26.67 9.54
C LEU A 230 7.53 -27.61 9.31
N SER A 231 8.69 -27.32 9.91
CA SER A 231 9.84 -28.23 9.84
C SER A 231 9.61 -29.55 10.60
N ALA A 232 8.87 -29.52 11.71
CA ALA A 232 8.53 -30.72 12.48
C ALA A 232 7.50 -31.61 11.76
N LEU A 233 6.61 -31.02 10.94
CA LEU A 233 5.65 -31.75 10.12
C LEU A 233 6.23 -32.22 8.78
N GLY A 234 7.23 -31.52 8.23
CA GLY A 234 7.89 -31.85 6.96
C GLY A 234 9.11 -32.76 7.07
N GLY A 235 9.79 -32.78 8.22
CA GLY A 235 11.02 -33.57 8.47
C GLY A 235 10.80 -34.99 8.99
N GLY A 236 9.54 -35.45 9.06
CA GLY A 236 9.17 -36.80 9.51
C GLY A 236 9.04 -37.84 8.39
N ARG A 237 9.75 -37.68 7.26
CA ARG A 237 9.80 -38.66 6.16
C ARG A 237 11.23 -39.02 5.83
#